data_AF-A0A947NMB6-F1
#
_entry.id   AF-A0A947NMB6-F1
#
_cell.length_a   1.000
_cell.length_b   1.000
_cell.length_c   1.000
_cell.angle_alpha   90.00
_cell.angle_beta   90.00
_cell.angle_gamma   90.00
#
_symmetry.space_group_name_H-M   'P 1'
#
loop_
_entity.id
_entity.type
_entity.pdbx_description
1 polymer ?
#
loop_
_entity_poly.entity_id
_entity_poly.type
_entity_poly.pdbx_seq_one_letter_code
_entity_poly.pdbx_strand_id
1 'polypeptide(L)'
;MLLNIIKTFGVALAIFLSTILHISIAYILPHPFSFLNVIFFMILTFLLVFNRGFVVWLTFFTHFIIELYIVSTPFGVILFASTMSILFAFWLYKNILTNHAWYVGVVLSIITLAFYRTLYILSLLILILVSKELVIDWVSLLISFLWEILFTSLVVGLVYTFLLLAWPSINKKSSGVGSFRLILPKK
;
A
#
# COMPACT_ATOMS: atom_id res chain seq x y z
N MET A 1 4.90 26.69 14.83
CA MET A 1 5.73 26.65 13.62
C MET A 1 6.77 25.53 13.65
N LEU A 2 7.66 25.50 14.66
CA LEU A 2 8.72 24.47 14.81
C LEU A 2 8.20 23.00 14.77
N LEU A 3 7.13 22.69 15.49
CA LEU A 3 6.52 21.35 15.49
C LEU A 3 6.03 20.90 14.11
N ASN A 4 5.56 21.82 13.27
CA ASN A 4 5.11 21.48 11.92
C ASN A 4 6.31 21.19 11.02
N ILE A 5 7.41 21.95 11.18
CA ILE A 5 8.66 21.72 10.45
C ILE A 5 9.23 20.33 10.82
N ILE A 6 9.27 19.99 12.11
CA ILE A 6 9.73 18.68 12.58
C ILE A 6 8.87 17.54 12.01
N LYS A 7 7.53 17.71 11.99
CA LYS A 7 6.63 16.71 11.39
C LYS A 7 6.88 16.52 9.90
N THR A 8 7.02 17.61 9.15
CA THR A 8 7.30 17.55 7.70
C THR A 8 8.63 16.87 7.43
N PHE A 9 9.67 17.22 8.20
CA PHE A 9 10.98 16.59 8.10
C PHE A 9 10.92 15.10 8.44
N GLY A 10 10.18 14.73 9.49
CA GLY A 10 9.97 13.33 9.86
C GLY A 10 9.27 12.50 8.78
N VAL A 11 8.30 13.09 8.07
CA VAL A 11 7.65 12.41 6.93
C VAL A 11 8.62 12.24 5.77
N ALA A 12 9.39 13.27 5.41
CA ALA A 12 10.39 13.18 4.35
C ALA A 12 11.43 12.10 4.66
N LEU A 13 11.91 12.05 5.90
CA LEU A 13 12.82 11.02 6.38
C LEU A 13 12.19 9.62 6.30
N ALA A 14 10.91 9.47 6.67
CA ALA A 14 10.22 8.19 6.58
C ALA A 14 10.10 7.70 5.13
N ILE A 15 9.81 8.61 4.18
CA ILE A 15 9.76 8.27 2.75
C ILE A 15 11.15 7.82 2.28
N PHE A 16 12.21 8.54 2.63
CA PHE A 16 13.59 8.21 2.26
C PHE A 16 14.07 6.89 2.88
N LEU A 17 13.77 6.63 4.15
CA LEU A 17 14.10 5.35 4.78
C LEU A 17 13.31 4.20 4.17
N SER A 18 12.05 4.43 3.80
CA SER A 18 11.21 3.45 3.10
C SER A 18 11.83 3.03 1.76
N THR A 19 12.33 3.99 0.97
CA THR A 19 12.97 3.66 -0.31
C THR A 19 14.28 2.91 -0.13
N ILE A 20 15.13 3.31 0.83
CA ILE A 20 16.34 2.58 1.17
C ILE A 20 16.01 1.14 1.57
N LEU A 21 15.05 0.96 2.47
CA LEU A 21 14.66 -0.35 2.97
C LEU A 21 14.14 -1.24 1.82
N HIS A 22 13.34 -0.68 0.92
CA HIS A 22 12.88 -1.39 -0.27
C HIS A 22 14.03 -1.89 -1.15
N ILE A 23 14.99 -1.01 -1.44
CA ILE A 23 16.17 -1.35 -2.23
C ILE A 23 17.00 -2.42 -1.49
N SER A 24 17.29 -2.23 -0.20
CA SER A 24 18.03 -3.19 0.62
C SER A 24 17.39 -4.57 0.60
N ILE A 25 16.07 -4.67 0.77
CA ILE A 25 15.36 -5.95 0.76
C ILE A 25 15.44 -6.63 -0.61
N ALA A 26 15.27 -5.87 -1.69
CA ALA A 26 15.33 -6.41 -3.04
C ALA A 26 16.70 -7.05 -3.36
N TYR A 27 17.80 -6.51 -2.82
CA TYR A 27 19.15 -7.01 -3.06
C TYR A 27 19.66 -8.02 -2.02
N ILE A 28 19.21 -7.94 -0.77
CA ILE A 28 19.73 -8.78 0.33
C ILE A 28 18.97 -10.11 0.43
N LEU A 29 17.65 -10.10 0.23
CA LEU A 29 16.85 -11.31 0.43
C LEU A 29 17.00 -12.28 -0.74
N PRO A 30 17.18 -13.58 -0.47
CA PRO A 30 17.23 -14.58 -1.52
C PRO A 30 15.87 -14.72 -2.21
N HIS A 31 15.90 -15.11 -3.48
CA HIS A 31 14.70 -15.53 -4.20
C HIS A 31 14.02 -16.69 -3.44
N PRO A 32 12.68 -16.68 -3.21
CA PRO A 32 11.68 -15.75 -3.76
C PRO A 32 11.27 -14.58 -2.85
N PHE A 33 11.91 -14.42 -1.69
CA PHE A 33 11.56 -13.35 -0.74
C PHE A 33 11.93 -11.94 -1.23
N SER A 34 12.81 -11.83 -2.22
CA SER A 34 13.12 -10.57 -2.90
C SER A 34 11.92 -9.94 -3.62
N PHE A 35 10.84 -10.69 -3.87
CA PHE A 35 9.59 -10.18 -4.45
C PHE A 35 8.68 -9.45 -3.45
N LEU A 36 9.07 -9.34 -2.18
CA LEU A 36 8.30 -8.59 -1.19
C LEU A 36 8.22 -7.11 -1.59
N ASN A 37 7.00 -6.62 -1.81
CA ASN A 37 6.79 -5.20 -2.09
C ASN A 37 6.74 -4.40 -0.79
N VAL A 38 7.91 -3.98 -0.32
CA VAL A 38 8.09 -3.32 0.98
C VAL A 38 7.30 -2.02 1.06
N ILE A 39 7.25 -1.27 -0.04
CA ILE A 39 6.56 0.02 -0.10
C ILE A 39 5.07 -0.19 0.11
N PHE A 40 4.46 -1.12 -0.64
CA PHE A 40 3.04 -1.47 -0.44
C PHE A 40 2.79 -2.02 0.95
N PHE A 41 3.67 -2.87 1.47
CA PHE A 41 3.59 -3.37 2.84
C PHE A 41 3.50 -2.21 3.87
N MET A 42 4.43 -1.25 3.80
CA MET A 42 4.46 -0.11 4.73
C MET A 42 3.24 0.78 4.56
N ILE A 43 2.87 1.12 3.33
CA ILE A 43 1.74 1.99 3.02
C ILE A 43 0.42 1.36 3.45
N LEU A 44 0.19 0.08 3.16
CA LEU A 44 -1.03 -0.63 3.55
C LEU A 44 -1.12 -0.79 5.07
N THR A 45 -0.01 -1.09 5.74
CA THR A 45 0.00 -1.12 7.21
C THR A 45 -0.34 0.27 7.79
N PHE A 46 0.24 1.33 7.22
CA PHE A 46 -0.05 2.71 7.62
C PHE A 46 -1.51 3.10 7.36
N LEU A 47 -2.07 2.67 6.23
CA LEU A 47 -3.49 2.83 5.88
C LEU A 47 -4.40 2.21 6.95
N LEU A 48 -4.15 0.95 7.31
CA LEU A 48 -4.95 0.19 8.27
C LEU A 48 -4.92 0.82 9.67
N VAL A 49 -3.75 1.30 10.11
CA VAL A 49 -3.55 1.87 11.46
C VAL A 49 -4.15 3.27 11.59
N PHE A 50 -3.90 4.16 10.62
CA PHE A 50 -4.24 5.56 10.76
C PHE A 50 -5.57 5.95 10.11
N ASN A 51 -6.01 5.23 9.08
CA ASN A 51 -7.23 5.50 8.30
C ASN A 51 -7.33 6.96 7.85
N ARG A 52 -6.28 7.48 7.19
CA ARG A 52 -6.23 8.87 6.71
C ARG A 52 -5.94 8.91 5.21
N GLY A 53 -6.62 9.81 4.51
CA GLY A 53 -6.36 10.05 3.07
C GLY A 53 -4.94 10.54 2.77
N PHE A 54 -4.20 11.00 3.79
CA PHE A 54 -2.78 11.34 3.68
C PHE A 54 -1.91 10.20 3.12
N VAL A 55 -2.33 8.94 3.32
CA VAL A 55 -1.60 7.76 2.80
C VAL A 55 -1.47 7.80 1.27
N VAL A 56 -2.46 8.35 0.56
CA VAL A 56 -2.43 8.45 -0.91
C VAL A 56 -1.31 9.40 -1.36
N TRP A 57 -1.16 10.54 -0.69
CA TRP A 57 -0.07 11.49 -0.95
C TRP A 57 1.30 10.89 -0.65
N LEU A 58 1.41 10.14 0.47
CA LEU A 58 2.65 9.43 0.80
C LEU A 58 3.01 8.41 -0.29
N THR A 59 2.02 7.70 -0.83
CA THR A 59 2.20 6.76 -1.95
C THR A 59 2.73 7.46 -3.18
N PHE A 60 2.11 8.59 -3.56
CA PHE A 60 2.51 9.39 -4.71
C PHE A 60 3.98 9.84 -4.59
N PHE A 61 4.36 10.48 -3.49
CA PHE A 61 5.73 10.97 -3.32
C PHE A 61 6.76 9.85 -3.24
N THR A 62 6.42 8.73 -2.58
CA THR A 62 7.33 7.59 -2.47
C THR A 62 7.59 6.97 -3.83
N HIS A 63 6.54 6.68 -4.62
CA HIS A 63 6.70 6.10 -5.95
C HIS A 63 7.28 7.07 -6.96
N PHE A 64 7.03 8.38 -6.82
CA PHE A 64 7.68 9.39 -7.63
C PHE A 64 9.21 9.32 -7.46
N ILE A 65 9.70 9.26 -6.22
CA ILE A 65 11.14 9.12 -5.95
C ILE A 65 11.67 7.81 -6.53
N ILE A 66 10.97 6.69 -6.32
CA ILE A 66 11.39 5.39 -6.84
C ILE A 66 11.51 5.39 -8.36
N GLU A 67 10.53 5.98 -9.04
CA GLU A 67 10.49 6.03 -10.50
C GLU A 67 11.63 6.87 -11.09
N LEU A 68 12.17 7.85 -10.34
CA LEU A 68 13.39 8.57 -10.73
C LEU A 68 14.65 7.68 -10.75
N TYR A 69 14.65 6.55 -10.04
CA TYR A 69 15.77 5.61 -10.02
C TYR A 69 15.58 4.40 -10.94
N ILE A 70 14.37 4.13 -11.42
CA ILE A 70 14.09 3.00 -12.30
C ILE A 70 14.25 3.44 -13.76
N VAL A 71 15.38 3.07 -14.36
CA VAL A 71 15.69 3.42 -15.76
C VAL A 71 14.93 2.54 -16.77
N SER A 72 14.49 1.36 -16.35
CA SER A 72 13.92 0.33 -17.26
C SER A 72 12.43 0.48 -17.56
N THR A 73 11.69 1.29 -16.78
CA THR A 73 10.25 1.46 -16.96
C THR A 73 9.92 2.88 -17.40
N PRO A 74 9.02 3.07 -18.38
CA PRO A 74 8.58 4.40 -18.79
C PRO A 74 7.99 5.20 -17.61
N PHE A 75 8.38 6.47 -17.52
CA PHE A 75 7.97 7.35 -16.44
C PHE A 75 6.45 7.55 -16.40
N GLY A 76 5.89 7.50 -15.21
CA GLY A 76 4.48 7.67 -14.90
C GLY A 76 3.71 6.35 -14.77
N VAL A 77 4.22 5.22 -15.27
CA VAL A 77 3.51 3.93 -15.23
C VAL A 77 3.39 3.43 -13.79
N ILE A 78 4.51 3.42 -13.06
CA ILE A 78 4.54 2.92 -11.68
C ILE A 78 3.81 3.90 -10.77
N LEU A 79 4.08 5.21 -10.91
CA LEU A 79 3.42 6.26 -10.13
C LEU A 79 1.90 6.25 -10.29
N PHE A 80 1.40 6.15 -11.52
CA PHE A 80 -0.04 6.12 -11.80
C PHE A 80 -0.69 4.87 -11.19
N ALA A 81 -0.16 3.68 -11.51
CA ALA A 81 -0.73 2.42 -11.07
C ALA A 81 -0.74 2.32 -9.54
N SER A 82 0.37 2.69 -8.89
CA SER A 82 0.50 2.65 -7.42
C SER A 82 -0.45 3.62 -6.73
N THR A 83 -0.48 4.88 -7.16
CA THR A 83 -1.34 5.90 -6.53
C THR A 83 -2.81 5.56 -6.68
N MET A 84 -3.25 5.13 -7.88
CA MET A 84 -4.64 4.72 -8.10
C MET A 84 -5.02 3.48 -7.30
N SER A 85 -4.09 2.53 -7.16
CA SER A 85 -4.35 1.33 -6.35
C SER A 85 -4.53 1.63 -4.87
N ILE A 86 -3.72 2.52 -4.30
CA ILE A 86 -3.87 2.91 -2.90
C ILE A 86 -5.10 3.80 -2.69
N LEU A 87 -5.46 4.64 -3.66
CA LEU A 87 -6.71 5.39 -3.61
C LEU A 87 -7.91 4.43 -3.59
N PHE A 88 -7.90 3.41 -4.44
CA PHE A 88 -8.91 2.36 -4.46
C PHE A 88 -8.94 1.57 -3.14
N ALA A 89 -7.78 1.20 -2.60
CA ALA A 89 -7.65 0.53 -1.32
C ALA A 89 -8.22 1.37 -0.16
N PHE A 90 -7.93 2.68 -0.14
CA PHE A 90 -8.46 3.61 0.84
C PHE A 90 -9.99 3.69 0.75
N TRP A 91 -10.53 3.79 -0.46
CA TRP A 91 -11.99 3.77 -0.67
C TRP A 91 -12.62 2.46 -0.20
N LEU A 92 -11.99 1.32 -0.51
CA LEU A 92 -12.49 -0.01 -0.16
C LEU A 92 -12.43 -0.25 1.36
N TYR A 93 -11.35 0.16 2.02
CA TYR A 93 -11.22 0.08 3.47
C TYR A 93 -12.23 0.97 4.19
N LYS A 94 -12.46 2.19 3.70
CA LYS A 94 -13.39 3.13 4.33
C LYS A 94 -14.85 2.73 4.19
N ASN A 95 -15.25 2.11 3.09
CA ASN A 95 -16.67 1.86 2.78
C ASN A 95 -17.10 0.40 2.89
N ILE A 96 -16.20 -0.57 2.62
CA ILE A 96 -16.55 -1.99 2.51
C ILE A 96 -15.91 -2.79 3.64
N LEU A 97 -14.60 -2.65 3.84
CA LEU A 97 -13.84 -3.40 4.86
C LEU A 97 -13.66 -2.60 6.15
N THR A 98 -14.76 -2.18 6.76
CA THR A 98 -14.75 -1.38 8.00
C THR A 98 -14.41 -2.19 9.25
N ASN A 99 -14.39 -3.53 9.15
CA ASN A 99 -14.05 -4.41 10.25
C ASN A 99 -12.55 -4.31 10.59
N HIS A 100 -12.21 -4.22 11.88
CA HIS A 100 -10.82 -4.21 12.35
C HIS A 100 -10.33 -5.61 12.71
N ALA A 101 -10.52 -6.56 11.81
CA ALA A 101 -10.10 -7.95 12.00
C ALA A 101 -8.78 -8.25 11.28
N TRP A 102 -8.03 -9.24 11.78
CA TRP A 102 -6.73 -9.63 11.22
C TRP A 102 -6.78 -9.94 9.72
N TYR A 103 -7.86 -10.57 9.24
CA TYR A 103 -8.03 -10.96 7.85
C TYR A 103 -8.20 -9.75 6.91
N VAL A 104 -8.61 -8.58 7.43
CA VAL A 104 -8.82 -7.39 6.60
C VAL A 104 -7.50 -6.90 6.00
N GLY A 105 -6.38 -6.99 6.73
CA GLY A 105 -5.08 -6.64 6.17
C GLY A 105 -4.67 -7.55 5.01
N VAL A 106 -4.95 -8.85 5.11
CA VAL A 106 -4.66 -9.83 4.06
C VAL A 106 -5.55 -9.61 2.84
N VAL A 107 -6.87 -9.50 3.03
CA VAL A 107 -7.81 -9.31 1.92
C VAL A 107 -7.57 -7.98 1.21
N LEU A 108 -7.37 -6.90 1.97
CA LEU A 108 -7.13 -5.57 1.40
C LEU A 108 -5.82 -5.55 0.60
N SER A 109 -4.75 -6.17 1.10
CA SER A 109 -3.48 -6.22 0.39
C SER A 109 -3.55 -7.03 -0.91
N ILE A 110 -4.23 -8.18 -0.90
CA ILE A 110 -4.45 -9.00 -2.11
C ILE A 110 -5.20 -8.18 -3.18
N ILE A 111 -6.34 -7.58 -2.82
CA ILE A 111 -7.16 -6.80 -3.76
C ILE A 111 -6.37 -5.61 -4.30
N THR A 112 -5.64 -4.92 -3.43
CA THR A 112 -4.88 -3.73 -3.80
C THR A 112 -3.74 -4.06 -4.76
N LEU A 113 -2.95 -5.09 -4.46
CA LEU A 113 -1.84 -5.53 -5.32
C LEU A 113 -2.34 -6.08 -6.65
N ALA A 114 -3.47 -6.80 -6.64
CA ALA A 114 -4.08 -7.27 -7.87
C ALA A 114 -4.54 -6.12 -8.76
N PHE A 115 -5.16 -5.09 -8.16
CA PHE A 115 -5.57 -3.90 -8.88
C PHE A 115 -4.37 -3.06 -9.37
N TYR A 116 -3.32 -2.91 -8.55
CA TYR A 116 -2.05 -2.30 -8.95
C TYR A 116 -1.47 -2.97 -10.20
N ARG A 117 -1.34 -4.30 -10.19
CA ARG A 117 -0.77 -5.05 -11.31
C ARG A 117 -1.65 -5.02 -12.55
N THR A 118 -2.97 -5.01 -12.38
CA THR A 118 -3.91 -4.82 -13.50
C THR A 118 -3.69 -3.46 -14.16
N LEU A 119 -3.61 -2.38 -13.38
CA LEU A 119 -3.32 -1.04 -13.91
C LEU A 119 -1.94 -0.97 -14.56
N TYR A 120 -0.92 -1.57 -13.95
CA TYR A 120 0.43 -1.63 -14.50
C TYR A 120 0.46 -2.31 -15.87
N ILE A 121 -0.18 -3.49 -16.01
CA ILE A 121 -0.28 -4.21 -17.28
C ILE A 121 -1.04 -3.39 -18.31
N LEU A 122 -2.17 -2.78 -17.93
CA LEU A 122 -2.94 -1.91 -18.83
C LEU A 122 -2.11 -0.73 -19.34
N SER A 123 -1.34 -0.08 -18.47
CA SER A 123 -0.45 1.01 -18.85
C SER A 123 0.66 0.54 -19.81
N LEU A 124 1.26 -0.63 -19.57
CA LEU A 124 2.24 -1.21 -20.49
C LEU A 124 1.63 -1.57 -21.85
N LEU A 125 0.42 -2.13 -21.88
CA LEU A 125 -0.28 -2.45 -23.12
C LEU A 125 -0.55 -1.18 -23.96
N ILE A 126 -0.99 -0.09 -23.32
CA ILE A 126 -1.18 1.20 -24.00
C ILE A 126 0.14 1.68 -24.61
N LEU A 127 1.25 1.55 -23.88
CA LEU A 127 2.57 1.95 -24.37
C LEU A 127 3.04 1.09 -25.55
N ILE A 128 2.86 -0.23 -25.51
CA ILE A 128 3.18 -1.12 -26.63
C ILE A 128 2.46 -0.69 -27.91
N LEU A 129 1.19 -0.32 -27.80
CA LEU A 129 0.40 0.14 -28.95
C LEU A 129 0.97 1.43 -29.57
N VAL A 130 1.62 2.28 -28.78
CA VAL A 130 2.19 3.56 -29.22
C VAL A 130 3.63 3.40 -29.73
N SER A 131 4.51 2.76 -28.96
CA SER A 131 5.96 2.74 -29.23
C SER A 131 6.45 1.52 -30.00
N LYS A 132 5.69 0.42 -30.07
CA LYS A 132 6.01 -0.85 -30.79
C LYS A 132 7.34 -1.54 -30.47
N GLU A 133 8.17 -0.99 -29.58
CA GLU A 133 9.52 -1.49 -29.27
C GLU A 133 9.62 -2.26 -27.94
N LEU A 134 8.51 -2.42 -27.23
CA LEU A 134 8.49 -3.10 -25.93
C LEU A 134 8.25 -4.60 -26.08
N VAL A 135 9.28 -5.39 -25.74
CA VAL A 135 9.17 -6.85 -25.57
C VAL A 135 8.93 -7.16 -24.10
N ILE A 136 7.78 -7.76 -23.79
CA ILE A 136 7.40 -8.16 -22.42
C ILE A 136 7.45 -9.68 -22.32
N ASP A 137 8.19 -10.18 -21.32
CA ASP A 137 8.09 -11.57 -20.90
C ASP A 137 6.92 -11.75 -19.93
N TRP A 138 5.80 -12.22 -20.48
CA TRP A 138 4.55 -12.42 -19.74
C TRP A 138 4.66 -13.48 -18.65
N VAL A 139 5.51 -14.50 -18.83
CA VAL A 139 5.60 -15.62 -17.89
C VAL A 139 6.32 -15.17 -16.62
N SER A 140 7.47 -14.52 -16.74
CA SER A 140 8.18 -13.98 -15.57
C SER A 140 7.37 -12.91 -14.86
N LEU A 141 6.61 -12.08 -15.61
CA LEU A 141 5.72 -11.08 -15.03
C LEU A 141 4.64 -11.73 -14.16
N LEU A 142 3.94 -12.76 -14.64
CA LEU A 142 2.90 -13.46 -13.87
C LEU A 142 3.47 -14.19 -12.65
N ILE A 143 4.64 -14.83 -12.78
CA ILE A 143 5.29 -15.50 -11.65
C ILE A 143 5.69 -14.47 -10.59
N SER A 144 6.30 -13.36 -10.98
CA SER A 144 6.67 -12.28 -10.05
C SER A 144 5.45 -11.70 -9.32
N PHE A 145 4.31 -11.60 -10.02
CA PHE A 145 3.06 -11.11 -9.47
C PHE A 145 2.50 -12.04 -8.39
N LEU A 146 2.49 -13.36 -8.64
CA LEU A 146 2.01 -14.33 -7.66
C LEU A 146 2.86 -14.29 -6.38
N TRP A 147 4.18 -14.23 -6.53
CA TRP A 147 5.09 -14.13 -5.38
C TRP A 147 4.91 -12.82 -4.62
N GLU A 148 4.77 -11.71 -5.33
CA GLU A 148 4.55 -10.39 -4.72
C GLU A 148 3.26 -10.35 -3.91
N ILE A 149 2.12 -10.81 -4.46
CA ILE A 149 0.86 -10.87 -3.72
C ILE A 149 1.04 -11.75 -2.49
N LEU A 150 1.58 -12.96 -2.67
CA LEU A 150 1.67 -13.95 -1.61
C LEU A 150 2.48 -13.41 -0.43
N PHE A 151 3.71 -12.97 -0.67
CA PHE A 151 4.59 -12.53 0.42
C PHE A 151 4.15 -11.20 1.02
N THR A 152 3.75 -10.24 0.20
CA THR A 152 3.36 -8.92 0.71
C THR A 152 2.07 -9.02 1.54
N SER A 153 1.09 -9.81 1.09
CA SER A 153 -0.15 -9.99 1.86
C SER A 153 0.04 -10.75 3.16
N LEU A 154 0.89 -11.78 3.17
CA LEU A 154 1.26 -12.52 4.38
C LEU A 154 1.93 -11.59 5.40
N VAL A 155 2.90 -10.79 4.97
CA VAL A 155 3.63 -9.89 5.86
C VAL A 155 2.74 -8.77 6.39
N VAL A 156 1.89 -8.16 5.54
CA VAL A 156 0.88 -7.18 5.99
C VAL A 156 -0.06 -7.81 7.01
N GLY A 157 -0.57 -9.02 6.76
CA GLY A 157 -1.45 -9.73 7.68
C GLY A 157 -0.79 -10.00 9.04
N LEU A 158 0.43 -10.55 9.04
CA LEU A 158 1.17 -10.85 10.26
C LEU A 158 1.47 -9.60 11.08
N VAL A 159 2.00 -8.56 10.43
CA VAL A 159 2.35 -7.29 11.11
C VAL A 159 1.09 -6.61 11.63
N TYR A 160 0.01 -6.57 10.85
CA TYR A 160 -1.25 -5.98 11.29
C TYR A 160 -1.84 -6.72 12.49
N THR A 161 -1.81 -8.06 12.48
CA THR A 161 -2.25 -8.88 13.62
C THR A 161 -1.43 -8.59 14.86
N PHE A 162 -0.11 -8.53 14.72
CA PHE A 162 0.78 -8.18 15.83
C PHE A 162 0.48 -6.78 16.38
N LEU A 163 0.26 -5.79 15.51
CA LEU A 163 -0.11 -4.43 15.91
C LEU A 163 -1.46 -4.36 16.63
N LEU A 164 -2.45 -5.15 16.20
CA LEU A 164 -3.74 -5.24 16.88
C LEU A 164 -3.60 -5.81 18.30
N LEU A 165 -2.72 -6.80 18.48
CA LEU A 165 -2.44 -7.41 19.78
C LEU A 165 -1.63 -6.46 20.69
N ALA A 166 -0.58 -5.83 20.15
CA ALA A 166 0.30 -4.95 20.90
C ALA A 166 -0.33 -3.59 21.22
N TRP A 167 -1.28 -3.11 20.40
CA TRP A 167 -1.89 -1.79 20.54
C TRP A 167 -3.44 -1.85 20.56
N PRO A 168 -4.05 -2.22 21.69
CA PRO A 168 -5.51 -2.39 21.80
C PRO A 168 -6.33 -1.13 21.49
N SER A 169 -5.73 0.06 21.55
CA SER A 169 -6.43 1.30 21.22
C SER A 169 -6.81 1.41 19.74
N ILE A 170 -6.18 0.63 18.85
CA ILE A 170 -6.59 0.53 17.43
C ILE A 170 -7.99 -0.10 17.38
N ASN A 171 -8.24 -1.12 18.22
CA ASN A 171 -9.52 -1.82 18.27
C ASN A 171 -10.65 -0.93 18.84
N LYS A 172 -10.37 -0.15 19.91
CA LYS A 172 -11.36 0.73 20.57
C LYS A 172 -11.87 1.88 19.69
N LYS A 173 -11.11 2.31 18.69
CA LYS A 173 -11.50 3.42 17.80
C LYS A 173 -12.66 3.03 16.87
N SER A 174 -12.90 1.72 16.69
CA SER A 174 -13.97 1.16 15.87
C SER A 174 -15.30 1.00 16.61
N SER A 175 -15.25 0.72 17.91
CA SER A 175 -16.43 0.53 18.77
C SER A 175 -17.11 1.84 19.20
N GLY A 176 -16.61 2.99 18.74
CA GLY A 176 -17.16 4.32 19.03
C GLY A 176 -18.39 4.71 18.19
N VAL A 177 -18.84 3.84 17.28
CA VAL A 177 -20.08 4.04 16.52
C VAL A 177 -21.15 3.13 17.12
N GLY A 178 -22.04 3.71 17.92
CA GLY A 178 -23.31 3.06 18.27
C GLY A 178 -23.63 2.85 19.75
N SER A 179 -23.25 3.74 20.67
CA SER A 179 -24.18 3.96 21.79
C SER A 179 -25.30 4.88 21.30
N PHE A 180 -26.26 4.31 20.55
CA PHE A 180 -27.58 4.92 20.43
C PHE A 180 -28.15 4.94 21.85
N ARG A 181 -27.84 5.98 22.62
CA ARG A 181 -28.65 6.35 23.77
C ARG A 181 -30.00 6.69 23.16
N LEU A 182 -30.93 5.74 23.25
CA LEU A 182 -32.35 6.00 23.09
C LEU A 182 -32.67 7.18 24.00
N ILE A 183 -32.75 8.37 23.41
CA ILE A 183 -33.34 9.53 24.05
C ILE A 183 -34.83 9.19 24.09
N LEU A 184 -35.24 8.50 25.17
CA LEU A 184 -36.65 8.37 25.48
C LEU A 184 -37.20 9.78 25.65
N PRO A 185 -38.28 10.16 24.95
CA PRO A 185 -38.92 11.44 25.17
C PRO A 185 -39.44 11.46 26.60
N LYS A 186 -38.93 12.39 27.41
CA LYS A 186 -39.54 12.71 28.71
C LYS A 186 -40.93 13.26 28.44
N LYS A 187 -41.95 12.54 28.91
CA LYS A 187 -43.29 13.09 29.15
C LYS A 187 -43.26 13.96 30.39
#